data_AF-A0A7C3E2I6-F1
#
_entry.id   AF-A0A7C3E2I6-F1
#
_cell.length_a   1.000
_cell.length_b   1.000
_cell.length_c   1.000
_cell.angle_alpha   90.00
_cell.angle_beta   90.00
_cell.angle_gamma   90.00
#
_symmetry.space_group_name_H-M   'P 1'
#
loop_
_entity.id
_entity.type
_entity.pdbx_description
1 polymer ?
#
loop_
_entity_poly.entity_id
_entity_poly.type
_entity_poly.pdbx_seq_one_letter_code
_entity_poly.pdbx_strand_id
1 'polypeptide(L)'
;MTLIATWFGCGGAPAARGTWGSLAALAMAFAAARWLNWPAWAFGAAGALLVIPGVYAAGEFERRLGREDPPQVVVDEVAGQWIAIAGAASLNWQSWLAAFVLFRF
;
A
#
# COMPACT_ATOMS: atom_id res chain seq x y z
N MET A 1 -13.83 7.38 -2.17
CA MET A 1 -12.78 8.24 -1.59
C MET A 1 -12.31 7.71 -0.25
N THR A 2 -13.16 7.61 0.77
CA THR A 2 -12.79 7.01 2.07
C THR A 2 -12.19 5.59 1.95
N LEU A 3 -12.77 4.70 1.14
CA LEU A 3 -12.24 3.33 0.94
C LEU A 3 -10.85 3.29 0.29
N ILE A 4 -10.53 4.25 -0.56
CA ILE A 4 -9.22 4.33 -1.21
C ILE A 4 -8.21 4.88 -0.21
N ALA A 5 -8.57 5.99 0.46
CA ALA A 5 -7.72 6.63 1.46
C ALA A 5 -7.37 5.68 2.61
N THR A 6 -8.33 4.91 3.12
CA THR A 6 -8.11 3.98 4.24
C THR A 6 -7.73 2.56 3.83
N TRP A 7 -7.55 2.32 2.53
CA TRP A 7 -7.33 1.00 1.94
C TRP A 7 -8.31 -0.05 2.47
N PHE A 8 -9.58 0.05 2.05
CA PHE A 8 -10.68 -0.83 2.45
C PHE A 8 -10.88 -0.96 3.97
N GLY A 9 -10.51 0.06 4.74
CA GLY A 9 -10.68 0.09 6.19
C GLY A 9 -9.46 -0.37 6.99
N CYS A 10 -8.33 -0.70 6.35
CA CYS A 10 -7.08 -1.00 7.05
C CYS A 10 -6.57 0.18 7.90
N GLY A 11 -6.83 1.42 7.47
CA GLY A 11 -6.59 2.64 8.25
C GLY A 11 -7.42 2.75 9.55
N GLY A 12 -8.39 1.86 9.78
CA GLY A 12 -9.17 1.78 11.01
C GLY A 12 -8.51 0.98 12.14
N ALA A 13 -7.34 0.37 11.91
CA ALA A 13 -6.68 -0.46 12.90
C ALA A 13 -6.34 0.30 14.21
N PRO A 14 -6.44 -0.35 15.38
CA PRO A 14 -6.31 0.30 16.69
C PRO A 14 -4.89 0.81 17.00
N ALA A 15 -3.85 0.24 16.39
CA ALA A 15 -2.45 0.64 16.58
C ALA A 15 -1.64 0.42 15.29
N ALA A 16 -0.63 1.28 15.04
CA ALA A 16 0.30 1.19 13.91
C ALA A 16 -0.39 1.02 12.54
N ARG A 17 -1.34 1.90 12.21
CA ARG A 17 -2.18 1.83 11.00
C ARG A 17 -1.41 1.66 9.70
N GLY A 18 -0.28 2.36 9.55
CA GLY A 18 0.60 2.19 8.38
C GLY A 18 1.23 0.80 8.27
N THR A 19 1.46 0.10 9.39
CA THR A 19 1.95 -1.29 9.38
C THR A 19 0.85 -2.23 8.88
N TRP A 20 -0.39 -2.03 9.31
CA TRP A 20 -1.54 -2.79 8.79
C TRP A 20 -1.81 -2.50 7.32
N GLY A 21 -1.69 -1.23 6.90
CA GLY A 21 -1.77 -0.84 5.49
C GLY A 21 -0.71 -1.55 4.65
N SER A 22 0.54 -1.54 5.09
CA SER A 22 1.65 -2.20 4.39
C SER A 22 1.51 -3.72 4.37
N LEU A 23 1.06 -4.34 5.47
CA LEU A 23 0.82 -5.78 5.53
C LEU A 23 -0.32 -6.19 4.59
N ALA A 24 -1.41 -5.42 4.56
CA ALA A 24 -2.52 -5.64 3.64
C ALA A 24 -2.08 -5.48 2.17
N ALA A 25 -1.27 -4.45 1.88
CA ALA A 25 -0.69 -4.23 0.56
C ALA A 25 0.20 -5.40 0.12
N LEU A 26 1.05 -5.91 1.02
CA LEU A 26 1.92 -7.06 0.76
C LEU A 26 1.12 -8.34 0.54
N ALA A 27 0.08 -8.59 1.35
CA ALA A 27 -0.81 -9.73 1.18
C ALA A 27 -1.55 -9.70 -0.17
N MET A 28 -2.02 -8.51 -0.59
CA MET A 28 -2.65 -8.33 -1.91
C MET A 28 -1.64 -8.55 -3.04
N ALA A 29 -0.42 -8.05 -2.90
CA ALA A 29 0.63 -8.27 -3.88
C ALA A 29 0.99 -9.77 -3.99
N PHE A 30 1.08 -10.48 -2.86
CA PHE A 30 1.31 -11.92 -2.83
C PHE A 30 0.18 -12.70 -3.52
N ALA A 31 -1.08 -12.35 -3.26
CA ALA A 31 -2.22 -12.96 -3.94
C ALA A 31 -2.19 -12.70 -5.45
N ALA A 32 -1.91 -11.48 -5.89
CA ALA A 32 -1.78 -11.16 -7.32
C ALA A 32 -0.62 -11.92 -7.98
N ALA A 33 0.54 -12.01 -7.33
CA ALA A 33 1.67 -12.80 -7.83
C ALA A 33 1.30 -14.28 -7.97
N ARG A 34 0.64 -14.86 -6.96
CA ARG A 34 0.35 -16.30 -6.90
C ARG A 34 -0.82 -16.74 -7.77
N TRP A 35 -1.84 -15.89 -7.95
CA TRP A 35 -3.11 -16.27 -8.59
C TRP A 35 -3.27 -15.64 -9.98
N LEU A 36 -2.71 -14.44 -10.18
CA LEU A 36 -2.75 -13.72 -11.46
C LEU A 36 -1.42 -13.78 -12.22
N ASN A 37 -0.41 -14.46 -11.66
CA ASN A 37 0.95 -14.57 -12.20
C ASN A 37 1.58 -13.20 -12.49
N TRP A 38 1.31 -12.20 -11.65
CA TRP A 38 1.90 -10.88 -11.81
C TRP A 38 3.43 -10.91 -11.64
N PRO A 39 4.18 -10.39 -12.62
CA PRO A 39 5.62 -10.20 -12.47
C PRO A 39 5.93 -9.03 -11.53
N ALA A 40 7.15 -8.99 -10.97
CA ALA A 40 7.55 -7.97 -9.99
C ALA A 40 7.32 -6.53 -10.51
N TRP A 41 7.68 -6.24 -11.76
CA TRP A 41 7.52 -4.91 -12.35
C TRP A 41 6.05 -4.42 -12.40
N ALA A 42 5.08 -5.34 -12.46
CA ALA A 42 3.67 -4.99 -12.51
C ALA A 42 3.21 -4.29 -11.21
N PHE A 43 3.81 -4.64 -10.07
CA PHE A 43 3.55 -3.96 -8.80
C PHE A 43 4.04 -2.52 -8.80
N GLY A 44 5.19 -2.26 -9.43
CA GLY A 44 5.73 -0.90 -9.57
C GLY A 44 4.81 -0.02 -10.41
N ALA A 45 4.33 -0.56 -11.54
CA ALA A 45 3.34 0.12 -12.38
C ALA A 45 2.03 0.38 -11.62
N ALA A 46 1.51 -0.63 -10.91
CA ALA A 46 0.28 -0.49 -10.12
C ALA A 46 0.42 0.53 -8.98
N GLY A 47 1.55 0.52 -8.26
CA GLY A 47 1.86 1.48 -7.20
C GLY A 47 1.95 2.90 -7.74
N ALA A 48 2.66 3.11 -8.85
CA ALA A 48 2.75 4.41 -9.52
C ALA A 48 1.38 4.93 -9.99
N LEU A 49 0.56 4.04 -10.57
CA LEU A 49 -0.82 4.37 -10.98
C LEU A 49 -1.72 4.69 -9.79
N LEU A 50 -1.46 4.11 -8.61
CA LEU A 50 -2.24 4.35 -7.39
C LEU A 50 -1.96 5.72 -6.77
N VAL A 51 -0.81 6.34 -7.04
CA VAL A 51 -0.45 7.66 -6.46
C VAL A 51 -1.47 8.74 -6.80
N ILE A 52 -1.89 8.84 -8.07
CA ILE A 52 -2.83 9.88 -8.52
C ILE A 52 -4.18 9.80 -7.78
N PRO A 53 -4.92 8.66 -7.83
CA PRO A 53 -6.17 8.54 -7.08
C PRO A 53 -5.95 8.53 -5.57
N GLY A 54 -4.79 8.08 -5.08
CA GLY A 54 -4.43 8.08 -3.66
C GLY A 54 -4.32 9.49 -3.09
N VAL A 55 -3.55 10.37 -3.73
CA VAL A 55 -3.41 11.79 -3.35
C VAL A 55 -4.75 12.50 -3.38
N TYR A 56 -5.56 12.28 -4.42
CA TYR A 56 -6.89 12.87 -4.50
C TYR A 56 -7.81 12.38 -3.36
N ALA A 57 -7.78 11.08 -3.07
CA ALA A 57 -8.57 10.48 -2.01
C ALA A 57 -8.14 10.96 -0.61
N ALA A 58 -6.83 11.12 -0.38
CA ALA A 58 -6.25 11.65 0.85
C ALA A 58 -6.74 13.09 1.09
N GLY A 59 -6.57 13.98 0.10
CA GLY A 59 -7.00 15.39 0.24
C GLY A 59 -8.51 15.54 0.42
N GLU A 60 -9.32 14.69 -0.22
CA GLU A 60 -10.77 14.67 0.03
C GLU A 60 -11.12 14.16 1.44
N PHE A 61 -10.37 13.18 1.94
CA PHE A 61 -10.56 12.66 3.30
C PHE A 61 -10.17 13.70 4.37
N GLU A 62 -9.06 14.40 4.18
CA GLU A 62 -8.62 15.53 5.01
C GLU A 62 -9.68 16.62 5.11
N ARG A 63 -10.22 17.07 3.96
CA ARG A 63 -11.27 18.10 3.91
C ARG A 63 -12.53 17.67 4.67
N ARG A 64 -12.92 16.39 4.58
CA ARG A 64 -14.09 15.85 5.28
C ARG A 64 -13.88 15.75 6.78
N LEU A 65 -12.67 15.40 7.20
CA LEU A 65 -12.33 15.26 8.61
C LEU A 65 -12.00 16.61 9.28
N GLY A 66 -11.72 17.65 8.49
CA GLY A 66 -11.23 18.94 8.98
C GLY A 66 -9.87 18.83 9.67
N ARG A 67 -9.06 17.83 9.29
CA ARG A 67 -7.79 17.49 9.92
C ARG A 67 -6.78 17.16 8.84
N GLU A 68 -5.62 17.82 8.88
CA GLU A 68 -4.48 17.51 8.04
C GLU A 68 -3.85 16.18 8.45
N ASP A 69 -3.40 15.41 7.46
CA ASP A 69 -2.74 14.11 7.60
C ASP A 69 -3.39 13.15 8.62
N PRO A 70 -4.64 12.71 8.40
CA PRO A 70 -5.30 11.76 9.27
C PRO A 70 -4.54 10.42 9.23
N PRO A 71 -4.20 9.83 10.38
CA PRO A 71 -3.48 8.54 10.43
C PRO A 71 -4.26 7.35 9.86
N GLN A 72 -5.51 7.56 9.43
CA GLN A 72 -6.33 6.61 8.69
C GLN A 72 -5.99 6.56 7.19
N VAL A 73 -5.38 7.61 6.64
CA VAL A 73 -4.90 7.60 5.25
C VAL A 73 -3.71 6.67 5.23
N VAL A 74 -3.85 5.55 4.51
CA VAL A 74 -2.80 4.52 4.40
C VAL A 74 -2.51 4.09 2.96
N VAL A 75 -2.98 4.89 1.99
CA VAL A 75 -2.88 4.59 0.56
C VAL A 75 -1.45 4.78 0.03
N ASP A 76 -0.69 5.66 0.68
CA ASP A 76 0.73 5.88 0.47
C ASP A 76 1.56 4.67 0.91
N GLU A 77 1.21 4.00 2.02
CA GLU A 77 1.86 2.75 2.39
C GLU A 77 1.64 1.65 1.36
N VAL A 78 0.44 1.60 0.77
CA VAL A 78 0.14 0.59 -0.25
C VAL A 78 0.96 0.83 -1.50
N ALA A 79 0.97 2.08 -1.99
CA ALA A 79 1.74 2.45 -3.17
C ALA A 79 3.24 2.20 -2.96
N GLY A 80 3.78 2.62 -1.82
CA GLY A 80 5.19 2.42 -1.48
C GLY A 80 5.56 0.95 -1.31
N GLN A 81 4.72 0.15 -0.65
CA GLN A 81 4.95 -1.29 -0.48
C GLN A 81 4.97 -2.05 -1.81
N TRP A 82 4.10 -1.68 -2.77
CA TRP A 82 4.08 -2.26 -4.11
C TRP A 82 5.28 -1.83 -4.97
N ILE A 83 5.75 -0.59 -4.81
CA ILE A 83 6.98 -0.14 -5.44
C ILE A 83 8.20 -0.88 -4.86
N ALA A 84 8.24 -1.12 -3.55
CA ALA A 84 9.32 -1.84 -2.89
C ALA A 84 9.46 -3.29 -3.41
N ILE A 85 8.35 -4.04 -3.51
CA ILE A 85 8.39 -5.42 -4.04
C ILE A 85 8.72 -5.46 -5.54
N ALA A 86 8.47 -4.37 -6.29
CA ALA A 86 8.79 -4.31 -7.72
C ALA A 86 10.30 -4.35 -8.01
N GLY A 87 11.13 -3.95 -7.04
CA GLY A 87 12.59 -4.05 -7.14
C GLY A 87 13.15 -5.46 -6.96
N ALA A 88 12.31 -6.45 -6.65
CA ALA A 88 12.75 -7.82 -6.43
C ALA A 88 13.15 -8.51 -7.75
N ALA A 89 14.36 -9.07 -7.79
CA ALA A 89 14.83 -9.87 -8.94
C ALA A 89 14.08 -11.20 -9.10
N SER A 90 13.58 -11.76 -7.99
CA SER A 90 12.71 -12.94 -7.98
C SER A 90 11.73 -12.85 -6.80
N LEU A 91 10.51 -13.33 -6.98
CA LEU A 91 9.48 -13.33 -5.94
C LEU A 91 9.63 -14.59 -5.08
N ASN A 92 10.36 -14.46 -3.97
CA ASN A 92 10.60 -15.50 -2.98
C ASN A 92 10.33 -14.96 -1.56
N TRP A 93 10.35 -15.81 -0.55
CA TRP A 93 10.01 -15.38 0.81
C TRP A 93 10.96 -14.27 1.32
N GLN A 94 12.23 -14.26 0.89
CA GLN A 94 13.19 -13.21 1.24
C GLN A 94 12.81 -11.86 0.61
N SER A 95 12.34 -11.84 -0.65
CA SER A 95 11.92 -10.59 -1.29
C SER A 95 10.66 -10.02 -0.66
N TRP A 96 9.72 -10.87 -0.24
CA TRP A 96 8.51 -10.42 0.47
C TRP A 96 8.86 -9.80 1.83
N LEU A 97 9.75 -10.45 2.59
CA LEU A 97 10.23 -9.94 3.87
C LEU A 97 11.05 -8.65 3.68
N ALA A 98 11.99 -8.63 2.74
CA ALA A 98 12.83 -7.47 2.47
C ALA A 98 12.00 -6.27 2.01
N ALA A 99 11.02 -6.47 1.12
CA ALA A 99 10.12 -5.40 0.68
C ALA A 99 9.33 -4.81 1.86
N PHE A 100 8.87 -5.63 2.80
CA PHE A 100 8.16 -5.15 3.98
C PHE A 100 9.10 -4.37 4.92
N VAL A 101 10.27 -4.94 5.23
CA VAL A 101 11.20 -4.35 6.18
C VAL A 101 11.77 -3.04 5.65
N LEU A 102 12.31 -3.04 4.42
CA LEU A 102 12.93 -1.86 3.80
C LEU A 102 11.95 -0.71 3.56
N PHE A 103 10.65 -1.02 3.42
CA PHE A 103 9.63 0.01 3.29
C PHE A 103 9.20 0.61 4.64
N ARG A 104 9.21 -0.20 5.70
CA ARG A 104 8.67 0.19 7.01
C ARG A 104 9.71 0.74 7.98
N PHE A 105 10.98 0.39 7.83
CA PHE A 105 12.06 0.66 8.77
C PHE A 105 13.28 1.22 8.05
#